data_AF-A0A7I7PBG3-F1
#
_entry.id   AF-A0A7I7PBG3-F1
#
_cell.length_a   1.000
_cell.length_b   1.000
_cell.length_c   1.000
_cell.angle_alpha   90.00
_cell.angle_beta   90.00
_cell.angle_gamma   90.00
#
_symmetry.space_group_name_H-M   'P 1'
#
loop_
_entity.id
_entity.type
_entity.pdbx_description
1 polymer ?
#
loop_
_entity_poly.entity_id
_entity_poly.type
_entity_poly.pdbx_seq_one_letter_code
_entity_poly.pdbx_strand_id
1 'polypeptide(L)'
;MTAKLPPEFADLEPFSDWCLSTEPQRYQKRLASSMAEMQAFYDAITPRAEDALAYCDKFSLDDLPDDVLNLMHLLYSMIMVSFPIECWKQPRIPDSGASTLDCVSEPVP
;
A
#
# COMPACT_ATOMS: atom_id res chain seq x y z
N MET A 1 -3.89 16.28 13.83
CA MET A 1 -3.09 15.38 12.98
C MET A 1 -2.95 16.06 11.65
N THR A 2 -1.74 16.16 11.12
CA THR A 2 -1.50 16.72 9.79
C THR A 2 -1.93 15.69 8.75
N ALA A 3 -2.69 16.09 7.73
CA ALA A 3 -3.04 15.23 6.61
C ALA A 3 -1.75 14.70 5.94
N LYS A 4 -1.73 13.41 5.61
CA LYS A 4 -0.59 12.74 4.97
C LYS A 4 -0.75 12.60 3.47
N LEU A 5 -1.99 12.63 2.99
CA LEU A 5 -2.34 12.44 1.59
C LEU A 5 -2.74 13.77 0.95
N PRO A 6 -2.66 13.87 -0.39
CA PRO A 6 -3.15 15.04 -1.09
C PRO A 6 -4.66 15.24 -0.81
N PRO A 7 -5.16 16.49 -0.74
CA PRO A 7 -6.56 16.76 -0.40
C PRO A 7 -7.59 16.05 -1.27
N GLU A 8 -7.26 15.76 -2.54
CA GLU A 8 -8.11 15.02 -3.49
C GLU A 8 -8.37 13.56 -3.06
N PHE A 9 -7.54 13.01 -2.16
CA PHE A 9 -7.59 11.64 -1.65
C PHE A 9 -7.86 11.60 -0.14
N ALA A 10 -8.47 12.65 0.41
CA ALA A 10 -8.76 12.75 1.85
C ALA A 10 -9.68 11.62 2.38
N ASP A 11 -10.46 10.99 1.51
CA ASP A 11 -11.26 9.79 1.83
C ASP A 11 -10.42 8.55 2.15
N LEU A 12 -9.16 8.50 1.71
CA LEU A 12 -8.22 7.42 2.01
C LEU A 12 -7.38 7.67 3.28
N GLU A 13 -7.49 8.85 3.90
CA GLU A 13 -6.76 9.19 5.15
C GLU A 13 -6.97 8.20 6.32
N PRO A 14 -8.14 7.56 6.49
CA PRO A 14 -8.29 6.49 7.49
C PRO A 14 -7.31 5.33 7.32
N PHE A 15 -6.72 5.16 6.13
CA PHE A 15 -5.75 4.12 5.78
C PHE A 15 -4.32 4.67 5.64
N SER A 16 -4.05 5.88 6.13
CA SER A 16 -2.73 6.52 6.02
C SER A 16 -1.60 5.81 6.79
N ASP A 17 -1.93 4.81 7.61
CA ASP A 17 -0.99 3.88 8.24
C ASP A 17 -0.43 2.83 7.26
N TRP A 18 -1.04 2.69 6.08
CA TRP A 18 -0.53 1.89 4.95
C TRP A 18 0.42 2.68 4.03
N CYS A 19 0.68 3.96 4.29
CA CYS A 19 1.71 4.75 3.60
C CYS A 19 3.11 4.33 4.07
N LEU A 20 3.53 3.11 3.74
CA LEU A 20 4.76 2.47 4.23
C LEU A 20 5.80 2.40 3.11
N SER A 21 6.97 2.98 3.38
CA SER A 21 8.02 3.16 2.39
C SER A 21 8.62 1.86 1.89
N THR A 22 8.77 0.84 2.75
CA THR A 22 9.53 -0.36 2.38
C THR A 22 8.69 -1.62 2.29
N GLU A 23 9.09 -2.55 1.41
CA GLU A 23 8.47 -3.86 1.24
C GLU A 23 8.38 -4.62 2.57
N PRO A 24 9.44 -4.70 3.41
CA PRO A 24 9.34 -5.40 4.68
C PRO A 24 8.31 -4.77 5.62
N GLN A 25 8.20 -3.43 5.66
CA GLN A 25 7.18 -2.75 6.46
C GLN A 25 5.78 -3.10 5.97
N ARG A 26 5.54 -3.04 4.65
CA ARG A 26 4.25 -3.40 4.03
C ARG A 26 3.89 -4.87 4.29
N TYR A 27 4.84 -5.77 4.13
CA TYR A 27 4.64 -7.20 4.35
C TYR A 27 4.34 -7.51 5.82
N GLN A 28 5.08 -6.92 6.77
CA GLN A 28 4.80 -7.06 8.20
C GLN A 28 3.43 -6.50 8.56
N LYS A 29 3.04 -5.33 8.03
CA LYS A 29 1.71 -4.76 8.23
C LYS A 29 0.62 -5.71 7.75
N ARG A 30 0.77 -6.25 6.53
CA ARG A 30 -0.13 -7.28 5.98
C ARG A 30 -0.25 -8.50 6.90
N LEU A 31 0.86 -9.03 7.41
CA LEU A 31 0.85 -10.19 8.30
C LEU A 31 0.21 -9.89 9.66
N ALA A 32 0.32 -8.65 10.14
CA ALA A 32 -0.24 -8.20 11.41
C ALA A 32 -1.72 -7.79 11.30
N SER A 33 -2.22 -7.51 10.09
CA SER A 33 -3.61 -7.13 9.84
C SER A 33 -4.53 -8.35 9.71
N SER A 34 -5.75 -8.18 10.20
CA SER A 34 -6.84 -9.11 9.94
C SER A 34 -7.30 -9.02 8.48
N MET A 35 -7.96 -10.08 8.01
CA MET A 35 -8.58 -10.10 6.67
C MET A 35 -9.61 -8.98 6.49
N ALA A 36 -10.36 -8.63 7.55
CA ALA A 36 -11.36 -7.56 7.49
C ALA A 36 -10.73 -6.17 7.32
N GLU A 37 -9.62 -5.90 8.01
CA GLU A 37 -8.88 -4.63 7.86
C GLU A 37 -8.27 -4.51 6.46
N MET A 38 -7.66 -5.59 5.96
CA MET A 38 -7.13 -5.60 4.59
C MET A 38 -8.24 -5.45 3.54
N GLN A 39 -9.41 -6.07 3.76
CA GLN A 39 -10.55 -5.95 2.85
C GLN A 39 -11.06 -4.51 2.83
N ALA A 40 -11.24 -3.89 4.00
CA ALA A 40 -11.70 -2.50 4.10
C ALA A 40 -10.73 -1.53 3.39
N PHE A 41 -9.42 -1.72 3.57
CA PHE A 41 -8.41 -0.94 2.87
C PHE A 41 -8.48 -1.16 1.36
N TYR A 42 -8.48 -2.43 0.92
CA TYR A 42 -8.49 -2.78 -0.50
C TYR A 42 -9.75 -2.26 -1.22
N ASP A 43 -10.92 -2.38 -0.60
CA ASP A 43 -12.19 -1.88 -1.15
C ASP A 43 -12.20 -0.35 -1.29
N ALA A 44 -11.54 0.37 -0.37
CA ALA A 44 -11.45 1.82 -0.42
C ALA A 44 -10.48 2.32 -1.49
N ILE A 45 -9.30 1.71 -1.63
CA ILE A 45 -8.27 2.18 -2.56
C ILE A 45 -8.50 1.74 -4.00
N THR A 46 -9.04 0.55 -4.24
CA THR A 46 -9.25 0.00 -5.59
C THR A 46 -9.98 0.95 -6.54
N PRO A 47 -11.14 1.54 -6.19
CA PRO A 47 -11.83 2.49 -7.09
C PRO A 47 -11.07 3.81 -7.29
N ARG A 48 -10.07 4.12 -6.45
CA ARG A 48 -9.24 5.32 -6.52
C ARG A 48 -7.88 5.08 -7.18
N ALA A 49 -7.53 3.83 -7.48
CA ALA A 49 -6.19 3.46 -7.90
C ALA A 49 -5.77 4.12 -9.23
N GLU A 50 -6.66 4.13 -10.23
CA GLU A 50 -6.39 4.78 -11.52
C GLU A 50 -6.19 6.30 -11.36
N ASP A 51 -7.06 6.96 -10.60
CA ASP A 51 -6.96 8.40 -10.31
C ASP A 51 -5.68 8.73 -9.53
N ALA A 52 -5.31 7.90 -8.54
CA ALA A 52 -4.10 8.08 -7.74
C ALA A 52 -2.83 7.90 -8.57
N LEU A 53 -2.78 6.90 -9.46
CA LEU A 53 -1.69 6.72 -10.41
C LEU A 53 -1.57 7.93 -11.34
N ALA A 54 -2.67 8.34 -11.96
CA ALA A 54 -2.69 9.51 -12.84
C ALA A 54 -2.32 10.82 -12.11
N TYR A 55 -2.59 10.90 -10.81
CA TYR A 55 -2.14 12.02 -9.97
C TYR A 55 -0.64 11.97 -9.73
N CYS A 56 -0.07 10.81 -9.38
CA CYS A 56 1.37 10.63 -9.17
C CYS A 56 2.17 10.91 -10.45
N ASP A 57 1.66 10.53 -11.63
CA ASP A 57 2.30 10.74 -12.94
C ASP A 57 2.53 12.22 -13.31
N LYS A 58 1.93 13.16 -12.56
CA LYS A 58 2.14 14.61 -12.74
C LYS A 58 3.48 15.10 -12.17
N PHE A 59 4.16 14.28 -11.38
CA PHE A 59 5.37 14.64 -10.63
C PHE A 59 6.57 13.81 -11.09
N SER A 60 7.78 14.38 -10.96
CA SER A 60 9.03 13.64 -11.21
C SER A 60 9.31 12.72 -10.02
N LEU A 61 9.81 11.51 -10.28
CA LEU A 61 10.17 10.56 -9.22
C LEU A 61 11.30 11.11 -8.33
N ASP A 62 12.28 11.81 -8.93
CA ASP A 62 13.42 12.39 -8.22
C ASP A 62 13.06 13.51 -7.21
N ASP A 63 11.85 14.08 -7.29
CA ASP A 63 11.42 15.24 -6.49
C ASP A 63 9.92 15.18 -6.16
N LEU A 64 9.50 14.07 -5.55
CA LEU A 64 8.13 13.89 -5.11
C LEU A 64 7.84 14.70 -3.82
N PRO A 65 6.77 15.50 -3.79
CA PRO A 65 6.26 16.05 -2.54
C PRO A 65 5.85 14.93 -1.57
N ASP A 66 6.02 15.15 -0.27
CA ASP A 66 5.80 14.13 0.77
C ASP A 66 4.41 13.48 0.72
N ASP A 67 3.37 14.25 0.40
CA ASP A 67 1.99 13.76 0.30
C ASP A 67 1.76 12.89 -0.94
N VAL A 68 2.35 13.24 -2.07
CA VAL A 68 2.36 12.42 -3.29
C VAL A 68 3.15 11.13 -3.06
N LEU A 69 4.31 11.21 -2.39
CA LEU A 69 5.10 10.05 -2.02
C LEU A 69 4.30 9.10 -1.10
N ASN A 70 3.54 9.63 -0.14
CA ASN A 70 2.64 8.83 0.68
C ASN A 70 1.53 8.16 -0.12
N LEU A 71 0.90 8.88 -1.07
CA LEU A 71 -0.12 8.31 -1.96
C LEU A 71 0.45 7.15 -2.79
N MET A 72 1.66 7.30 -3.31
CA MET A 72 2.32 6.26 -4.06
C MET A 72 2.70 5.06 -3.17
N HIS A 73 3.18 5.27 -1.95
CA HIS A 73 3.36 4.19 -0.96
C HIS A 73 2.05 3.48 -0.61
N LEU A 74 0.93 4.20 -0.58
CA LEU A 74 -0.39 3.63 -0.37
C LEU A 74 -0.78 2.69 -1.52
N LEU A 75 -0.48 3.06 -2.77
CA LEU A 75 -0.65 2.18 -3.94
C LEU A 75 0.25 0.94 -3.85
N TYR A 76 1.49 1.08 -3.37
CA TYR A 76 2.37 -0.08 -3.16
C TYR A 76 1.81 -1.04 -2.09
N SER A 77 1.20 -0.51 -1.05
CA SER A 77 0.49 -1.29 -0.05
C SER A 77 -0.76 -1.98 -0.62
N MET A 78 -1.50 -1.34 -1.53
CA MET A 78 -2.60 -1.99 -2.25
C MET A 78 -2.11 -3.25 -2.97
N ILE A 79 -0.98 -3.15 -3.69
CA ILE A 79 -0.38 -4.29 -4.38
C ILE A 79 0.03 -5.40 -3.39
N MET A 80 0.53 -5.02 -2.21
CA MET A 80 0.91 -5.99 -1.17
C MET A 80 -0.29 -6.81 -0.66
N VAL A 81 -1.48 -6.19 -0.56
CA VAL A 81 -2.70 -6.82 -0.03
C VAL A 81 -3.61 -7.42 -1.10
N SER A 82 -3.36 -7.18 -2.39
CA SER A 82 -4.22 -7.67 -3.49
C SER A 82 -4.36 -9.19 -3.46
N PHE A 83 -3.26 -9.95 -3.38
CA PHE A 83 -3.31 -11.41 -3.38
C PHE A 83 -4.01 -12.03 -2.15
N PRO A 84 -3.75 -11.58 -0.90
CA PRO A 84 -4.54 -11.98 0.26
C PRO A 84 -6.04 -11.81 0.03
N ILE A 85 -6.44 -10.68 -0.55
CA ILE A 85 -7.84 -10.33 -0.75
C ILE A 85 -8.46 -11.07 -1.93
N GLU A 86 -7.82 -11.07 -3.09
CA GLU A 86 -8.40 -11.61 -4.32
C GLU A 86 -8.29 -13.12 -4.40
N CYS A 87 -7.15 -13.69 -3.99
CA CYS A 87 -6.79 -15.08 -4.30
C CYS A 87 -6.75 -15.98 -3.06
N TRP A 88 -5.95 -15.62 -2.07
CA TRP A 88 -5.58 -16.57 -1.00
C TRP A 88 -6.60 -16.62 0.13
N LYS A 89 -7.33 -15.53 0.35
CA LYS A 89 -8.24 -15.36 1.49
C LYS A 89 -7.56 -15.58 2.85
N GLN A 90 -6.25 -15.34 2.90
CA GLN A 90 -5.43 -15.39 4.11
C GLN A 90 -4.20 -14.47 3.96
N PRO A 91 -3.61 -13.97 5.08
CA PRO A 91 -2.47 -13.06 5.01
C PRO A 91 -1.18 -13.70 4.50
N ARG A 92 -0.95 -15.00 4.76
CA ARG A 92 0.29 -15.69 4.38
C ARG A 92 0.16 -16.37 3.02
N ILE A 93 1.25 -16.43 2.27
CA ILE A 93 1.30 -17.16 1.00
C ILE A 93 0.97 -18.65 1.26
N PRO A 94 -0.01 -19.24 0.55
CA PRO A 94 -0.36 -20.66 0.67
C PRO A 94 0.84 -21.58 0.41
N ASP A 95 0.88 -22.71 1.12
CA ASP A 95 1.89 -23.77 0.94
C ASP A 95 3.37 -23.34 1.05
N SER A 96 3.65 -22.17 1.63
CA SER A 96 5.00 -21.66 1.85
C SER A 96 5.75 -22.31 3.00
N GLY A 97 5.06 -23.04 3.88
CA GLY A 97 5.65 -23.63 5.09
C GLY A 97 6.43 -22.59 5.91
N ALA A 98 7.65 -22.95 6.32
CA ALA A 98 8.56 -22.06 7.05
C ALA A 98 9.45 -21.18 6.12
N SER A 99 9.29 -21.27 4.80
CA SER A 99 10.13 -20.53 3.85
C SER A 99 9.81 -19.04 3.90
N THR A 100 10.86 -18.21 3.84
CA THR A 100 10.79 -16.75 3.77
C THR A 100 11.83 -16.22 2.79
N LEU A 101 11.56 -15.06 2.19
CA LEU A 101 12.48 -14.33 1.34
C LEU A 101 12.47 -12.88 1.81
N ASP A 102 13.66 -12.35 2.12
CA ASP A 102 13.78 -10.96 2.58
C ASP A 102 14.15 -10.07 1.39
N CYS A 103 13.35 -9.02 1.18
CA CYS A 103 13.68 -7.96 0.22
C CYS A 103 14.80 -7.08 0.82
N VAL A 104 16.04 -7.30 0.39
CA VAL A 104 17.21 -6.52 0.88
C VAL A 104 17.41 -5.19 0.15
N SER A 105 16.79 -5.03 -1.02
CA SER A 105 16.83 -3.82 -1.82
C SER A 105 15.61 -3.79 -2.73
N GLU A 106 14.93 -2.65 -2.78
CA GLU A 106 13.84 -2.38 -3.72
C GLU A 106 14.11 -1.06 -4.46
N PRO A 107 13.55 -0.88 -5.67
CA PRO A 107 13.55 0.43 -6.31
C PRO A 107 12.84 1.45 -5.43
N VAL A 108 13.46 2.62 -5.28
CA VAL A 108 12.84 3.79 -4.65
C VAL A 108 12.67 4.87 -5.73
N PRO A 109 11.62 5.70 -5.63
CA PRO A 109 11.53 6.94 -6.39
C PRO A 109 12.73 7.85 -6.12
#